data_AF-A0A6A6FKG4-F1
#
_entry.id   AF-A0A6A6FKG4-F1
#
_cell.length_a   1.000
_cell.length_b   1.000
_cell.length_c   1.000
_cell.angle_alpha   90.00
_cell.angle_beta   90.00
_cell.angle_gamma   90.00
#
_symmetry.space_group_name_H-M   'P 1'
#
loop_
_entity.id
_entity.type
_entity.pdbx_description
1 polymer ?
#
loop_
_entity_poly.entity_id
_entity_poly.type
_entity_poly.pdbx_seq_one_letter_code
_entity_poly.pdbx_strand_id
1 'polypeptide(L)'
;MMLQPDSSHISTEQLAAEVKGIYAGLVMVEAKCINIDAAQAADPRSPLGAEQWQALIALHRTLLYEHHDFLMATQHPSATPALRGLAIRYSMPARMWKHGIHAFLEVLRHRRPQSQDYMLAFIYLAYQMMALLFETVPSFTDTWIECLGDLARYRMAVEEEKEAHATWGGVAARWYTMASDRHPAIGRLYHHLGIL
;
A
#
# COMPACT_ATOMS: atom_id res chain seq x y z
N MET A 1 -44.29 -2.08 -10.17
CA MET A 1 -43.76 -2.13 -8.79
C MET A 1 -42.54 -3.04 -8.84
N MET A 2 -41.34 -2.47 -8.95
CA MET A 2 -40.09 -3.25 -9.01
C MET A 2 -39.73 -3.66 -7.57
N LEU A 3 -39.74 -4.97 -7.29
CA LEU A 3 -39.22 -5.53 -6.05
C LEU A 3 -37.71 -5.27 -6.02
N GLN A 4 -37.27 -4.37 -5.14
CA GLN A 4 -35.86 -4.31 -4.76
C GLN A 4 -35.51 -5.64 -4.07
N PRO A 5 -34.34 -6.24 -4.36
CA PRO A 5 -33.91 -7.40 -3.60
C PRO A 5 -33.64 -6.94 -2.16
N ASP A 6 -34.25 -7.62 -1.18
CA ASP A 6 -33.88 -7.49 0.22
C ASP A 6 -32.38 -7.82 0.34
N SER A 7 -31.53 -6.80 0.39
CA SER A 7 -30.14 -6.97 0.77
C SER A 7 -30.13 -7.31 2.25
N SER A 8 -30.26 -8.59 2.58
CA SER A 8 -30.17 -9.07 3.96
C SER A 8 -28.87 -8.54 4.56
N HIS A 9 -28.99 -7.67 5.57
CA HIS A 9 -27.84 -7.12 6.28
C HIS A 9 -26.96 -8.26 6.82
N ILE A 10 -25.66 -8.24 6.51
CA ILE A 10 -24.70 -9.24 6.99
C ILE A 10 -24.71 -9.31 8.52
N SER A 11 -24.84 -10.52 9.07
CA SER A 11 -24.79 -10.74 10.52
C SER A 11 -23.37 -10.55 11.06
N THR A 12 -23.25 -10.31 12.37
CA THR A 12 -21.95 -10.19 13.03
C THR A 12 -21.12 -11.47 12.89
N GLU A 13 -21.76 -12.64 12.97
CA GLU A 13 -21.11 -13.94 12.82
C GLU A 13 -20.62 -14.18 11.39
N GLN A 14 -21.44 -13.80 10.39
CA GLN A 14 -21.07 -13.88 8.99
C GLN A 14 -19.88 -12.96 8.69
N LEU A 15 -19.92 -11.72 9.16
CA LEU A 15 -18.81 -10.78 9.02
C LEU A 15 -17.54 -11.30 9.71
N ALA A 16 -17.65 -11.89 10.90
CA ALA A 16 -16.50 -12.47 11.59
C ALA A 16 -15.87 -13.63 10.78
N ALA A 17 -16.70 -14.45 10.13
CA ALA A 17 -16.23 -15.52 9.26
C ALA A 17 -15.56 -14.96 7.99
N GLU A 18 -16.13 -13.92 7.37
CA GLU A 18 -15.54 -13.24 6.21
C GLU A 18 -14.18 -12.60 6.55
N VAL A 19 -14.09 -11.82 7.63
CA VAL A 19 -12.83 -11.20 8.09
C VAL A 19 -11.76 -12.27 8.32
N LYS A 20 -12.14 -13.42 8.89
CA LYS A 20 -11.21 -14.55 9.09
C LYS A 20 -10.75 -15.15 7.76
N GLY A 21 -11.64 -15.28 6.78
CA GLY A 21 -11.34 -15.74 5.43
C GLY A 21 -10.37 -14.82 4.71
N ILE A 22 -10.68 -13.52 4.68
CA ILE A 22 -9.82 -12.48 4.09
C ILE A 22 -8.45 -12.48 4.76
N TYR A 23 -8.39 -12.52 6.09
CA TYR A 23 -7.11 -12.56 6.80
C TYR A 23 -6.26 -13.78 6.44
N ALA A 24 -6.88 -14.96 6.27
CA ALA A 24 -6.17 -16.16 5.84
C ALA A 24 -5.63 -15.99 4.41
N GLY A 25 -6.43 -15.45 3.48
CA GLY A 25 -6.00 -15.10 2.12
C GLY A 25 -4.82 -14.14 2.11
N LEU A 26 -4.96 -13.02 2.81
CA LEU A 26 -3.93 -12.00 2.99
C LEU A 26 -2.61 -12.60 3.47
N VAL A 27 -2.61 -13.38 4.56
CA VAL A 27 -1.38 -13.98 5.12
C VAL A 27 -0.72 -14.93 4.13
N MET A 28 -1.50 -15.71 3.37
CA MET A 28 -0.93 -16.59 2.34
C MET A 28 -0.26 -15.80 1.21
N VAL A 29 -0.89 -14.72 0.73
CA VAL A 29 -0.33 -13.88 -0.34
C VAL A 29 0.89 -13.11 0.18
N GLU A 30 0.82 -12.57 1.39
CA GLU A 30 1.94 -11.85 2.03
C GLU A 30 3.16 -12.75 2.19
N ALA A 31 2.99 -13.98 2.66
CA ALA A 31 4.09 -14.94 2.77
C ALA A 31 4.73 -15.23 1.40
N LYS A 32 3.94 -15.28 0.32
CA LYS A 32 4.47 -15.44 -1.04
C LYS A 32 5.27 -14.22 -1.47
N CYS A 33 4.76 -13.00 -1.27
CA CYS A 33 5.48 -11.76 -1.53
C CYS A 33 6.83 -11.74 -0.80
N ILE A 34 6.83 -11.99 0.51
CA ILE A 34 8.05 -11.98 1.34
C ILE A 34 9.11 -12.94 0.79
N ASN A 35 8.72 -14.19 0.50
CA ASN A 35 9.66 -15.20 0.03
C ASN A 35 10.21 -14.89 -1.36
N ILE A 36 9.35 -14.42 -2.27
CA ILE A 36 9.74 -14.10 -3.64
C ILE A 36 10.62 -12.85 -3.65
N ASP A 37 10.24 -11.78 -2.96
CA ASP A 37 11.04 -10.55 -2.87
C ASP A 37 12.41 -10.82 -2.27
N ALA A 38 12.47 -11.63 -1.20
CA ALA A 38 13.74 -12.04 -0.60
C ALA A 38 14.63 -12.80 -1.61
N ALA A 39 14.06 -13.70 -2.41
CA ALA A 39 14.79 -14.39 -3.46
C ALA A 39 15.26 -13.43 -4.57
N GLN A 40 14.42 -12.50 -5.01
CA GLN A 40 14.77 -11.51 -6.02
C GLN A 40 15.85 -10.52 -5.54
N ALA A 41 15.85 -10.20 -4.24
CA ALA A 41 16.86 -9.36 -3.60
C ALA A 41 18.19 -10.10 -3.39
N ALA A 42 18.17 -11.41 -3.17
CA ALA A 42 19.37 -12.23 -3.01
C ALA A 42 20.14 -12.42 -4.33
N ASP A 43 19.44 -12.44 -5.47
CA ASP A 43 20.05 -12.52 -6.80
C ASP A 43 19.59 -11.38 -7.72
N PRO A 44 20.01 -10.12 -7.48
CA PRO A 44 19.53 -8.97 -8.22
C PRO A 44 19.98 -8.93 -9.69
N ARG A 45 20.93 -9.80 -10.09
CA ARG A 45 21.47 -9.86 -11.46
C ARG A 45 20.77 -10.90 -12.33
N SER A 46 20.00 -11.82 -11.72
CA SER A 46 19.18 -12.76 -12.48
C SER A 46 18.27 -12.03 -13.48
N PRO A 47 18.27 -12.39 -14.77
CA PRO A 47 17.39 -11.74 -15.73
C PRO A 47 15.93 -12.10 -15.41
N LEU A 48 15.06 -11.08 -15.45
CA LEU A 48 13.61 -11.26 -15.36
C LEU A 48 12.96 -10.82 -16.67
N GLY A 49 12.14 -11.70 -17.23
CA GLY A 49 11.33 -11.43 -18.43
C GLY A 49 10.09 -10.59 -18.11
N ALA A 50 9.45 -10.07 -19.15
CA ALA A 50 8.25 -9.23 -19.02
C ALA A 50 7.10 -9.94 -18.28
N GLU A 51 6.86 -11.22 -18.59
CA GLU A 51 5.82 -12.01 -17.92
C GLU A 51 6.09 -12.18 -16.42
N GLN A 52 7.37 -12.33 -16.03
CA GLN A 52 7.75 -12.46 -14.62
C GLN A 52 7.52 -11.14 -13.88
N TRP A 53 7.90 -10.01 -14.48
CA TRP A 53 7.62 -8.69 -13.89
C TRP A 53 6.12 -8.42 -13.73
N GLN A 54 5.32 -8.75 -14.74
CA GLN A 54 3.88 -8.64 -14.68
C GLN A 54 3.27 -9.54 -13.60
N ALA A 55 3.78 -10.76 -13.44
CA ALA A 55 3.36 -11.68 -12.38
C ALA A 55 3.70 -11.14 -10.99
N LEU A 56 4.88 -10.54 -10.80
CA LEU A 56 5.26 -9.90 -9.53
C LEU A 56 4.34 -8.71 -9.21
N ILE A 57 4.10 -7.83 -10.17
CA ILE A 57 3.15 -6.70 -10.00
C ILE A 57 1.75 -7.22 -9.68
N ALA A 58 1.28 -8.25 -10.38
CA ALA A 58 -0.04 -8.83 -10.14
C ALA A 58 -0.13 -9.43 -8.73
N LEU A 59 0.92 -10.09 -8.24
CA LEU A 59 0.99 -10.64 -6.89
C LEU A 59 0.89 -9.53 -5.83
N HIS A 60 1.67 -8.45 -5.98
CA HIS A 60 1.60 -7.32 -5.05
C HIS A 60 0.27 -6.58 -5.12
N ARG A 61 -0.32 -6.44 -6.32
CA ARG A 61 -1.68 -5.90 -6.47
C ARG A 61 -2.70 -6.72 -5.68
N THR A 62 -2.64 -8.05 -5.76
CA THR A 62 -3.51 -8.93 -4.97
C THR A 62 -3.30 -8.69 -3.48
N LEU A 63 -2.06 -8.63 -3.00
CA LEU A 63 -1.79 -8.36 -1.58
C LEU A 63 -2.39 -7.02 -1.11
N LEU A 64 -2.27 -5.98 -1.94
CA LEU A 64 -2.84 -4.67 -1.63
C LEU A 64 -4.38 -4.69 -1.58
N TYR A 65 -5.02 -5.45 -2.48
CA TYR A 65 -6.49 -5.65 -2.44
C TYR A 65 -6.94 -6.43 -1.20
N GLU A 66 -6.22 -7.50 -0.83
CA GLU A 66 -6.54 -8.24 0.40
C GLU A 66 -6.40 -7.36 1.66
N HIS A 67 -5.39 -6.48 1.71
CA HIS A 67 -5.27 -5.49 2.78
C HIS A 67 -6.44 -4.50 2.80
N HIS A 68 -6.84 -3.98 1.64
CA HIS A 68 -7.99 -3.10 1.53
C HIS A 68 -9.27 -3.78 2.01
N ASP A 69 -9.55 -4.99 1.53
CA ASP A 69 -10.75 -5.75 1.89
C ASP A 69 -10.77 -6.06 3.38
N PHE A 70 -9.62 -6.41 3.97
CA PHE A 70 -9.50 -6.61 5.42
C PHE A 70 -9.80 -5.34 6.21
N LEU A 71 -9.24 -4.20 5.78
CA LEU A 71 -9.47 -2.91 6.44
C LEU A 71 -10.94 -2.50 6.34
N MET A 72 -11.56 -2.61 5.16
CA MET A 72 -12.97 -2.30 4.97
C MET A 72 -13.89 -3.22 5.78
N ALA A 73 -13.64 -4.54 5.76
CA ALA A 73 -14.44 -5.52 6.50
C ALA A 73 -14.34 -5.29 8.02
N THR A 74 -13.16 -4.97 8.55
CA THR A 74 -13.01 -4.65 9.98
C THR A 74 -13.66 -3.34 10.38
N GLN A 75 -13.87 -2.40 9.46
CA GLN A 75 -14.59 -1.14 9.71
C GLN A 75 -16.09 -1.20 9.38
N HIS A 76 -16.61 -2.35 8.95
CA HIS A 76 -18.02 -2.51 8.59
C HIS A 76 -18.98 -2.13 9.75
N PRO A 77 -20.19 -1.58 9.48
CA PRO A 77 -21.16 -1.24 10.51
C PRO A 77 -21.48 -2.39 11.49
N SER A 78 -21.63 -3.62 10.98
CA SER A 78 -21.85 -4.84 11.79
C SER A 78 -20.61 -5.33 12.56
N ALA A 79 -19.44 -4.70 12.41
CA ALA A 79 -18.23 -5.14 13.10
C ALA A 79 -18.35 -4.93 14.62
N THR A 80 -17.88 -5.90 15.41
CA THR A 80 -17.74 -5.71 16.85
C THR A 80 -16.52 -4.84 17.17
N PRO A 81 -16.42 -4.26 18.38
CA PRO A 81 -15.20 -3.57 18.81
C PRO A 81 -13.94 -4.45 18.69
N ALA A 82 -14.07 -5.75 18.95
CA ALA A 82 -12.97 -6.71 18.79
C ALA A 82 -12.52 -6.83 17.33
N LEU A 83 -13.46 -6.91 16.37
CA LEU A 83 -13.14 -6.95 14.94
C LEU A 83 -12.50 -5.64 14.45
N ARG A 84 -13.04 -4.48 14.86
CA ARG A 84 -12.47 -3.16 14.52
C ARG A 84 -11.02 -3.02 15.01
N GLY A 85 -10.70 -3.58 16.17
CA GLY A 85 -9.36 -3.54 16.75
C GLY A 85 -8.33 -4.42 16.04
N LEU A 86 -8.73 -5.32 15.14
CA LEU A 86 -7.80 -6.26 14.50
C LEU A 86 -6.78 -5.56 13.60
N ALA A 87 -7.17 -4.52 12.87
CA ALA A 87 -6.26 -3.78 12.01
C ALA A 87 -5.05 -3.22 12.78
N ILE A 88 -5.29 -2.70 13.99
CA ILE A 88 -4.24 -2.22 14.90
C ILE A 88 -3.46 -3.40 15.47
N ARG A 89 -4.15 -4.40 16.01
CA ARG A 89 -3.54 -5.57 16.67
C ARG A 89 -2.60 -6.35 15.74
N TYR A 90 -2.96 -6.43 14.46
CA TYR A 90 -2.17 -7.12 13.46
C TYR A 90 -1.23 -6.20 12.68
N SER A 91 -1.15 -4.92 13.06
CA SER A 91 -0.29 -3.91 12.45
C SER A 91 -0.47 -3.82 10.93
N MET A 92 -1.72 -3.84 10.47
CA MET A 92 -2.07 -3.93 9.05
C MET A 92 -1.43 -2.83 8.20
N PRO A 93 -1.48 -1.54 8.58
CA PRO A 93 -0.83 -0.48 7.80
C PRO A 93 0.69 -0.69 7.64
N ALA A 94 1.37 -1.02 8.73
CA ALA A 94 2.83 -1.21 8.73
C ALA A 94 3.24 -2.44 7.90
N ARG A 95 2.46 -3.53 7.97
CA ARG A 95 2.68 -4.73 7.15
C ARG A 95 2.44 -4.47 5.67
N MET A 96 1.33 -3.80 5.35
CA MET A 96 1.00 -3.40 3.98
C MET A 96 2.13 -2.56 3.37
N TRP A 97 2.62 -1.56 4.09
CA TRP A 97 3.76 -0.77 3.63
C TRP A 97 5.01 -1.64 3.44
N LYS A 98 5.41 -2.38 4.47
CA LYS A 98 6.67 -3.14 4.46
C LYS A 98 6.70 -4.25 3.41
N HIS A 99 5.66 -5.08 3.38
CA HIS A 99 5.61 -6.32 2.59
C HIS A 99 4.82 -6.16 1.30
N GLY A 100 3.85 -5.25 1.25
CA GLY A 100 3.07 -4.97 0.05
C GLY A 100 3.74 -3.98 -0.90
N ILE A 101 4.50 -3.00 -0.38
CA ILE A 101 4.97 -1.86 -1.18
C ILE A 101 6.50 -1.75 -1.15
N HIS A 102 7.07 -1.50 0.02
CA HIS A 102 8.47 -1.09 0.16
C HIS A 102 9.45 -2.18 -0.28
N ALA A 103 9.28 -3.43 0.15
CA ALA A 103 10.19 -4.52 -0.23
C ALA A 103 10.26 -4.69 -1.76
N PHE A 104 9.10 -4.66 -2.43
CA PHE A 104 9.04 -4.81 -3.88
C PHE A 104 9.55 -3.57 -4.63
N LEU A 105 9.30 -2.35 -4.12
CA LEU A 105 9.94 -1.14 -4.64
C LEU A 105 11.46 -1.23 -4.62
N GLU A 106 12.03 -1.82 -3.57
CA GLU A 106 13.48 -2.03 -3.48
C GLU A 106 13.97 -3.08 -4.48
N VAL A 107 13.22 -4.17 -4.70
CA VAL A 107 13.53 -5.15 -5.77
C VAL A 107 13.56 -4.45 -7.13
N LEU A 108 12.55 -3.64 -7.43
CA LEU A 108 12.46 -2.86 -8.66
C LEU A 108 13.63 -1.86 -8.76
N ARG A 109 13.91 -1.09 -7.71
CA ARG A 109 14.96 -0.07 -7.68
C ARG A 109 16.34 -0.63 -7.98
N HIS A 110 16.70 -1.77 -7.40
CA HIS A 110 18.03 -2.40 -7.60
C HIS A 110 18.22 -2.99 -9.00
N ARG A 111 17.14 -3.20 -9.76
CA ARG A 111 17.16 -3.82 -11.10
C ARG A 111 16.93 -2.80 -12.22
N ARG A 112 17.09 -1.51 -11.93
CA ARG A 112 17.10 -0.45 -12.93
C ARG A 112 18.40 -0.53 -13.76
N PRO A 113 18.37 -0.21 -15.07
CA PRO A 113 17.23 0.38 -15.80
C PRO A 113 16.17 -0.62 -16.29
N GLN A 114 16.42 -1.94 -16.22
CA GLN A 114 15.55 -2.95 -16.83
C GLN A 114 14.14 -2.98 -16.22
N SER A 115 14.01 -2.57 -14.95
CA SER A 115 12.75 -2.50 -14.22
C SER A 115 12.02 -1.15 -14.32
N GLN A 116 12.54 -0.16 -15.08
CA GLN A 116 12.06 1.23 -15.04
C GLN A 116 10.54 1.36 -15.19
N ASP A 117 9.99 0.86 -16.30
CA ASP A 117 8.56 0.99 -16.60
C ASP A 117 7.69 0.22 -15.59
N TYR A 118 8.18 -0.93 -15.11
CA TYR A 118 7.51 -1.72 -14.09
C TYR A 118 7.48 -1.00 -12.73
N MET A 119 8.57 -0.29 -12.39
CA MET A 119 8.64 0.53 -11.19
C MET A 119 7.65 1.69 -11.25
N LEU A 120 7.55 2.36 -12.40
CA LEU A 120 6.57 3.42 -12.61
C LEU A 120 5.12 2.92 -12.49
N ALA A 121 4.82 1.80 -13.16
CA ALA A 121 3.50 1.18 -13.09
C ALA A 121 3.14 0.77 -11.66
N PHE A 122 4.09 0.19 -10.92
CA PHE A 122 3.85 -0.23 -9.54
C PHE A 122 3.69 0.96 -8.58
N ILE A 123 4.50 2.02 -8.71
CA ILE A 123 4.33 3.25 -7.92
C ILE A 123 2.94 3.83 -8.13
N TYR A 124 2.47 3.91 -9.38
CA TYR A 124 1.13 4.43 -9.68
C TYR A 124 0.02 3.58 -9.03
N LEU A 125 0.13 2.26 -9.15
CA LEU A 125 -0.80 1.32 -8.52
C LEU A 125 -0.83 1.46 -6.99
N ALA A 126 0.34 1.50 -6.36
CA ALA A 126 0.45 1.68 -4.91
C ALA A 126 -0.11 3.04 -4.48
N TYR A 127 0.18 4.11 -5.23
CA TYR A 127 -0.33 5.45 -4.93
C TYR A 127 -1.86 5.50 -5.00
N GLN A 128 -2.47 4.91 -6.02
CA GLN A 128 -3.93 4.80 -6.13
C GLN A 128 -4.54 4.04 -4.95
N MET A 129 -3.93 2.93 -4.55
CA MET A 129 -4.39 2.18 -3.38
C MET A 129 -4.30 3.00 -2.09
N MET A 130 -3.16 3.67 -1.87
CA MET A 130 -2.98 4.51 -0.68
C MET A 130 -3.94 5.69 -0.64
N ALA A 131 -4.23 6.30 -1.80
CA ALA A 131 -5.20 7.38 -1.92
C ALA A 131 -6.63 6.87 -1.60
N LEU A 132 -7.01 5.70 -2.12
CA LEU A 132 -8.28 5.07 -1.79
C LEU A 132 -8.41 4.82 -0.28
N LEU A 133 -7.37 4.30 0.37
CA LEU A 133 -7.37 4.07 1.82
C LEU A 133 -7.40 5.36 2.63
N PHE A 134 -6.75 6.42 2.15
CA PHE A 134 -6.84 7.75 2.74
C PHE A 134 -8.28 8.27 2.74
N GLU A 135 -9.04 8.04 1.67
CA GLU A 135 -10.43 8.47 1.54
C GLU A 135 -11.42 7.58 2.30
N THR A 136 -11.15 6.27 2.39
CA THR A 136 -12.12 5.27 2.89
C THR A 136 -11.85 4.75 4.30
N VAL A 137 -10.61 4.83 4.80
CA VAL A 137 -10.20 4.27 6.10
C VAL A 137 -9.48 5.35 6.93
N PRO A 138 -10.23 6.30 7.54
CA PRO A 138 -9.65 7.46 8.22
C PRO A 138 -8.91 7.12 9.51
N SER A 139 -9.10 5.94 10.10
CA SER A 139 -8.45 5.52 11.35
C SER A 139 -6.91 5.49 11.28
N PHE A 140 -6.35 5.47 10.07
CA PHE A 140 -4.89 5.44 9.83
C PHE A 140 -4.42 6.59 8.95
N THR A 141 -5.19 7.69 8.90
CA THR A 141 -4.94 8.87 8.05
C THR A 141 -3.47 9.30 8.06
N ASP A 142 -2.85 9.38 9.23
CA ASP A 142 -1.47 9.84 9.36
C ASP A 142 -0.48 8.89 8.68
N THR A 143 -0.71 7.58 8.81
CA THR A 143 0.10 6.56 8.12
C THR A 143 -0.07 6.66 6.61
N TRP A 144 -1.29 6.89 6.13
CA TRP A 144 -1.57 7.01 4.69
C TRP A 144 -0.92 8.26 4.09
N ILE A 145 -0.96 9.39 4.79
CA ILE A 145 -0.27 10.63 4.40
C ILE A 145 1.23 10.39 4.24
N GLU A 146 1.88 9.78 5.24
CA GLU A 146 3.31 9.48 5.18
C GLU A 146 3.65 8.55 3.99
N CYS A 147 2.87 7.48 3.79
CA CYS A 147 3.06 6.55 2.67
C CYS A 147 2.89 7.23 1.30
N LEU A 148 1.92 8.14 1.16
CA LEU A 148 1.70 8.91 -0.08
C LEU A 148 2.88 9.86 -0.36
N GLY A 149 3.42 10.49 0.69
CA GLY A 149 4.65 11.28 0.60
C GLY A 149 5.85 10.43 0.15
N ASP A 150 6.04 9.26 0.75
CA ASP A 150 7.12 8.33 0.37
C ASP A 150 6.98 7.84 -1.08
N LEU A 151 5.78 7.46 -1.52
CA LEU A 151 5.55 7.06 -2.91
C LEU A 151 5.83 8.19 -3.90
N ALA A 152 5.42 9.42 -3.58
CA ALA A 152 5.73 10.58 -4.40
C ALA A 152 7.25 10.86 -4.46
N ARG A 153 7.96 10.67 -3.35
CA ARG A 153 9.43 10.78 -3.30
C ARG A 153 10.11 9.68 -4.12
N TYR A 154 9.64 8.44 -4.06
CA TYR A 154 10.11 7.37 -4.95
C TYR A 154 9.88 7.73 -6.41
N ARG A 155 8.70 8.26 -6.75
CA ARG A 155 8.37 8.69 -8.10
C ARG A 155 9.30 9.78 -8.60
N MET A 156 9.55 10.81 -7.78
CA MET A 156 10.49 11.90 -8.03
C MET A 156 11.90 11.38 -8.31
N ALA A 157 12.39 10.45 -7.49
CA ALA A 157 13.76 9.91 -7.59
C ALA A 157 14.00 9.04 -8.86
N VAL A 158 12.93 8.58 -9.52
CA VAL A 158 13.04 7.79 -10.76
C VAL A 158 12.75 8.60 -12.03
N GLU A 159 12.34 9.86 -11.91
CA GLU A 159 12.19 10.77 -13.06
C GLU A 159 13.53 11.20 -13.62
N GLU A 160 13.65 11.17 -14.94
CA GLU A 160 14.79 11.74 -15.67
C GLU A 160 14.51 13.20 -16.09
N GLU A 161 13.24 13.52 -16.36
CA GLU A 161 12.80 14.84 -16.78
C GLU A 161 12.69 15.81 -15.60
N LYS A 162 13.34 16.97 -15.71
CA LYS A 162 13.36 17.99 -14.65
C LYS A 162 11.98 18.47 -14.23
N GLU A 163 11.07 18.64 -15.18
CA GLU A 163 9.71 19.10 -14.91
C GLU A 163 8.90 18.06 -14.14
N ALA A 164 9.01 16.80 -14.54
CA ALA A 164 8.32 15.70 -13.88
C ALA A 164 8.91 15.46 -12.48
N HIS A 165 10.24 15.53 -12.34
CA HIS A 165 10.93 15.52 -11.04
C HIS A 165 10.41 16.63 -10.11
N ALA A 166 10.38 17.88 -10.58
CA ALA A 166 9.87 19.01 -9.79
C ALA A 166 8.38 18.84 -9.41
N THR A 167 7.58 18.28 -10.31
CA THR A 167 6.16 17.99 -10.06
C THR A 167 6.00 17.01 -8.90
N TRP A 168 6.73 15.89 -8.94
CA TRP A 168 6.64 14.88 -7.88
C TRP A 168 7.29 15.31 -6.57
N GLY A 169 8.34 16.15 -6.62
CA GLY A 169 8.87 16.82 -5.43
C GLY A 169 7.84 17.73 -4.78
N GLY A 170 7.09 18.49 -5.58
CA GLY A 170 5.96 19.28 -5.10
C GLY A 170 4.84 18.43 -4.48
N VAL A 171 4.53 17.25 -5.04
CA VAL A 171 3.55 16.32 -4.48
C VAL A 171 4.04 15.74 -3.14
N ALA A 172 5.30 15.29 -3.07
CA ALA A 172 5.88 14.78 -1.83
C ALA A 172 5.90 15.85 -0.73
N ALA A 173 6.28 17.09 -1.08
CA ALA A 173 6.30 18.21 -0.15
C ALA A 173 4.91 18.49 0.43
N ARG A 174 3.85 18.47 -0.39
CA ARG A 174 2.47 18.66 0.09
C ARG A 174 2.07 17.61 1.12
N TRP A 175 2.38 16.35 0.87
CA TRP A 175 2.05 15.28 1.81
C TRP A 175 2.86 15.37 3.11
N TYR A 176 4.16 15.61 3.04
CA TYR A 176 4.97 15.73 4.25
C TYR A 176 4.65 17.01 5.05
N THR A 177 4.31 18.12 4.40
CA THR A 177 3.79 19.32 5.09
C THR A 177 2.48 19.02 5.81
N MET A 178 1.54 18.33 5.14
CA MET A 178 0.30 17.90 5.78
C MET A 178 0.56 16.99 6.98
N ALA A 179 1.53 16.07 6.88
CA ALA A 179 1.94 15.23 8.00
C ALA A 179 2.53 16.05 9.15
N SER A 180 3.43 17.00 8.86
CA SER A 180 4.10 17.80 9.88
C SER A 180 3.16 18.77 10.57
N ASP A 181 2.17 19.31 9.85
CA ASP A 181 1.14 20.18 10.45
C ASP A 181 0.29 19.41 11.45
N ARG A 182 0.02 18.13 11.17
CA ARG A 182 -0.73 17.23 12.06
C ARG A 182 0.12 16.72 13.22
N HIS A 183 1.43 16.56 13.01
CA HIS A 183 2.38 16.02 14.00
C HIS A 183 3.67 16.84 14.10
N PRO A 184 3.63 18.07 14.66
CA PRO A 184 4.80 18.97 14.66
C PRO A 184 6.00 18.46 15.45
N ALA A 185 5.81 17.49 16.35
CA ALA A 185 6.88 16.90 17.14
C ALA A 185 7.69 15.83 16.40
N ILE A 186 7.24 15.37 15.22
CA ILE A 186 7.89 14.28 14.49
C ILE A 186 9.00 14.86 13.58
N GLY A 187 10.24 14.87 14.09
CA GLY A 187 11.40 15.43 13.38
C GLY A 187 11.71 14.80 12.02
N ARG A 188 11.39 13.51 11.81
CA ARG A 188 11.65 12.84 10.51
C ARG A 188 10.89 13.47 9.34
N LEU A 189 9.72 14.08 9.58
CA LEU A 189 8.92 14.71 8.53
C LEU A 189 9.60 15.96 7.97
N TYR A 190 10.20 16.77 8.85
CA TYR A 190 11.02 17.91 8.45
C TYR A 190 12.31 17.49 7.76
N HIS A 191 12.91 16.37 8.20
CA HIS A 191 14.04 15.80 7.48
C HIS A 191 13.65 15.40 6.04
N HIS A 192 12.51 14.74 5.84
CA HIS A 192 12.01 14.41 4.51
C HIS A 192 11.79 15.65 3.64
N LEU A 193 11.18 16.71 4.19
CA LEU A 193 11.02 17.99 3.47
C LEU A 193 12.36 18.61 3.07
N GLY A 194 13.39 18.50 3.91
CA GLY A 194 14.71 19.09 3.66
C GLY A 194 15.54 18.36 2.60
N ILE A 195 15.16 17.14 2.20
CA ILE A 195 15.88 16.33 1.20
C ILE A 195 15.14 16.20 -0.14
N LEU A 196 13.99 16.88 -0.30
CA LEU A 196 13.26 16.96 -1.56
C LEU A 196 13.93 17.90 -2.56
#